data_AF-A0A538QB87-F1
#
_entry.id   AF-A0A538QB87-F1
#
_cell.length_a   1.000
_cell.length_b   1.000
_cell.length_c   1.000
_cell.angle_alpha   90.00
_cell.angle_beta   90.00
_cell.angle_gamma   90.00
#
_symmetry.space_group_name_H-M   'P 1'
#
loop_
_entity.id
_entity.type
_entity.pdbx_description
1 polymer ?
#
loop_
_entity_poly.entity_id
_entity_poly.type
_entity_poly.pdbx_seq_one_letter_code
_entity_poly.pdbx_strand_id
1 'polypeptide(L)'
;METCRRLASPIDVHSTAGFIVLAIAWTACGGATRPTAPTTPTAAAIPVTASAKLAEPPRAPDPDLHRPPPRKLLEIDWSKVDLTNEAASLAVWSRIAPTGVDWDDQLHEIPAAAARPLAIAVLRGGNFLCTPQTTGDCARPAYEVAAPAETAGFDDPCLRRLLALWSIDQLEYRDLPAVRDALLAIAALPPPESQLVDAAIHAIPEDEQDARLALLAVAWRAGQRDVVKGVLGALDEAHLIAAVRQHHIDFALEILSAEGHRAAYLAAVTDEALGADGRVAAITELAALPTADDKLPPDLTAALVTAARAKDCRVVAAAARALDQHGDHRFVPRRPRTANTGQLMRALCVLATYEAAAPSDEASLLPGYVPARGLERITITYDRLSETDDDGDGDPHTTHTALLVPRGEAVLPEVEDLVQAMQHCTGTICVSESREFRFVWRPVGGEVLLTRIELAERPDCPPDKTASPCLPLQPMQGRVEVPPSK
;
A
#
# COMPACT_ATOMS: atom_id res chain seq x y z
N MET A 1 19.74 36.47 7.32
CA MET A 1 20.14 35.52 6.27
C MET A 1 19.46 34.22 6.60
N GLU A 2 18.23 34.06 6.15
CA GLU A 2 17.49 32.81 6.25
C GLU A 2 17.87 31.95 5.06
N THR A 3 18.38 30.75 5.33
CA THR A 3 18.69 29.76 4.31
C THR A 3 17.37 29.18 3.82
N CYS A 4 16.93 29.63 2.65
CA CYS A 4 15.83 29.03 1.91
C CYS A 4 16.15 27.55 1.67
N ARG A 5 15.32 26.64 2.20
CA ARG A 5 15.42 25.20 1.88
C ARG A 5 15.06 25.05 0.41
N ARG A 6 16.05 24.70 -0.43
CA ARG A 6 15.83 24.35 -1.84
C ARG A 6 15.14 22.98 -1.90
N LEU A 7 14.03 22.90 -2.60
CA LEU A 7 13.50 21.62 -3.08
C LEU A 7 14.35 21.10 -4.24
N ALA A 8 14.48 19.77 -4.29
CA ALA A 8 14.80 19.05 -5.50
C ALA A 8 13.61 19.13 -6.45
N SER A 9 13.87 19.40 -7.73
CA SER A 9 12.85 19.45 -8.79
C SER A 9 12.08 18.12 -8.86
N PRO A 10 10.74 18.12 -8.97
CA PRO A 10 9.93 16.90 -9.06
C PRO A 10 10.09 16.13 -10.39
N ILE A 11 10.97 16.57 -11.31
CA ILE A 11 11.20 15.92 -12.62
C ILE A 11 12.45 15.01 -12.63
N ASP A 12 13.30 15.02 -11.58
CA ASP A 12 14.56 14.24 -11.57
C ASP A 12 14.50 12.88 -10.84
N VAL A 13 13.31 12.31 -10.57
CA VAL A 13 13.19 10.95 -10.01
C VAL A 13 13.03 9.91 -11.12
N HIS A 14 14.05 9.79 -11.96
CA HIS A 14 14.27 8.60 -12.77
C HIS A 14 15.67 8.01 -12.50
N SER A 15 15.65 6.74 -12.09
CA SER A 15 16.77 5.81 -11.88
C SER A 15 17.57 5.92 -10.56
N THR A 16 17.09 5.22 -9.53
CA THR A 16 17.96 4.44 -8.63
C THR A 16 17.16 3.33 -7.95
N ALA A 17 16.53 2.49 -8.77
CA ALA A 17 16.16 1.13 -8.35
C ALA A 17 17.38 0.23 -8.63
N GLY A 18 18.05 -0.24 -7.58
CA GLY A 18 19.16 -1.19 -7.74
C GLY A 18 19.93 -1.47 -6.46
N PHE A 19 19.66 -2.65 -5.89
CA PHE A 19 20.44 -3.39 -4.89
C PHE A 19 20.27 -3.05 -3.40
N ILE A 20 19.35 -3.78 -2.75
CA ILE A 20 19.59 -4.30 -1.40
C ILE A 20 19.67 -5.83 -1.53
N VAL A 21 20.88 -6.36 -1.42
CA VAL A 21 21.13 -7.78 -1.11
C VAL A 21 21.52 -7.85 0.37
N LEU A 22 20.79 -8.70 1.09
CA LEU A 22 21.00 -9.10 2.47
C LEU A 22 22.46 -9.48 2.77
N ALA A 23 22.95 -9.12 3.97
CA ALA A 23 23.79 -10.02 4.76
C ALA A 23 23.73 -9.67 6.26
N ILE A 24 22.98 -10.47 7.00
CA ILE A 24 23.13 -10.65 8.45
C ILE A 24 24.32 -11.60 8.66
N ALA A 25 25.32 -11.18 9.45
CA ALA A 25 26.25 -12.09 10.09
C ALA A 25 26.73 -11.50 11.43
N TRP A 26 26.31 -12.14 12.52
CA TRP A 26 26.91 -11.97 13.84
C TRP A 26 28.36 -12.46 13.84
N THR A 27 29.27 -11.70 14.45
CA THR A 27 30.30 -12.25 15.34
C THR A 27 30.77 -11.17 16.32
N ALA A 28 30.69 -11.51 17.61
CA ALA A 28 31.41 -10.82 18.67
C ALA A 28 32.89 -11.23 18.63
N CYS A 29 33.82 -10.27 18.73
CA CYS A 29 35.12 -10.44 19.38
C CYS A 29 35.79 -9.05 19.52
N GLY A 30 36.15 -8.71 20.76
CA GLY A 30 36.75 -7.42 21.12
C GLY A 30 38.19 -7.22 20.65
N GLY A 31 38.67 -5.99 20.76
CA GLY A 31 40.09 -5.69 20.64
C GLY A 31 40.43 -4.21 20.44
N ALA A 32 40.85 -3.58 21.53
CA ALA A 32 41.80 -2.46 21.60
C ALA A 32 41.48 -1.12 20.88
N THR A 33 41.01 -0.16 21.69
CA THR A 33 41.12 1.29 21.45
C THR A 33 42.57 1.73 21.26
N ARG A 34 42.86 2.42 20.15
CA ARG A 34 44.09 3.18 19.94
C ARG A 34 43.73 4.66 19.68
N PRO A 35 44.32 5.64 20.39
CA PRO A 35 43.99 7.04 20.21
C PRO A 35 44.70 7.61 18.98
N THR A 36 43.94 8.16 18.04
CA THR A 36 44.49 8.90 16.90
C THR A 36 44.70 10.35 17.32
N ALA A 37 45.95 10.78 17.35
CA ALA A 37 46.35 12.17 17.57
C ALA A 37 45.95 13.05 16.38
N PRO A 38 45.75 14.37 16.58
CA PRO A 38 45.39 15.29 15.50
C PRO A 38 46.62 15.60 14.64
N THR A 39 46.54 15.31 13.34
CA THR A 39 47.57 15.66 12.37
C THR A 39 47.37 17.10 11.90
N THR A 40 48.20 18.02 12.42
CA THR A 40 48.34 19.38 11.89
C THR A 40 49.02 19.32 10.52
N PRO A 41 48.48 19.93 9.45
CA PRO A 41 49.22 20.05 8.20
C PRO A 41 50.31 21.12 8.34
N THR A 42 51.57 20.70 8.27
CA THR A 42 52.75 21.55 8.15
C THR A 42 52.78 22.19 6.77
N ALA A 43 52.68 23.51 6.70
CA ALA A 43 52.87 24.28 5.47
C ALA A 43 54.36 24.26 5.08
N ALA A 44 54.70 23.52 4.02
CA ALA A 44 55.99 23.65 3.35
C ALA A 44 55.92 24.82 2.36
N ALA A 45 56.62 25.91 2.67
CA ALA A 45 56.81 27.03 1.76
C ALA A 45 57.74 26.62 0.62
N ILE A 46 57.19 26.49 -0.59
CA ILE A 46 57.98 26.39 -1.82
C ILE A 46 58.38 27.82 -2.22
N PRO A 47 59.68 28.11 -2.46
CA PRO A 47 60.09 29.43 -2.90
C PRO A 47 59.59 29.67 -4.34
N VAL A 48 58.81 30.74 -4.50
CA VAL A 48 58.33 31.21 -5.80
C VAL A 48 59.51 31.79 -6.57
N THR A 49 60.00 31.05 -7.55
CA THR A 49 60.88 31.56 -8.60
C THR A 49 60.12 32.58 -9.43
N ALA A 50 60.68 33.78 -9.55
CA ALA A 50 60.15 34.88 -10.36
C ALA A 50 60.13 34.45 -11.84
N SER A 51 58.95 34.05 -12.31
CA SER A 51 58.72 33.76 -13.72
C SER A 51 58.41 35.06 -14.47
N ALA A 52 59.13 35.27 -15.56
CA ALA A 52 59.05 36.46 -16.38
C ALA A 52 57.62 36.68 -16.93
N LYS A 53 57.16 37.93 -16.85
CA LYS A 53 55.92 38.43 -17.47
C LYS A 53 55.90 38.13 -18.97
N LEU A 54 55.24 37.05 -19.37
CA LEU A 54 54.55 37.01 -20.65
C LEU A 54 53.15 37.59 -20.44
N ALA A 55 52.76 38.52 -21.31
CA ALA A 55 51.43 39.12 -21.31
C ALA A 55 50.38 38.02 -21.46
N GLU A 56 49.62 37.80 -20.39
CA GLU A 56 48.47 36.91 -20.36
C GLU A 56 47.39 37.49 -21.30
N PRO A 57 46.85 36.71 -22.24
CA PRO A 57 45.77 37.19 -23.09
C PRO A 57 44.55 37.58 -22.22
N PRO A 58 43.77 38.60 -22.62
CA PRO A 58 42.65 39.07 -21.82
C PRO A 58 41.70 37.90 -21.49
N ARG A 59 41.45 37.68 -20.19
CA ARG A 59 40.46 36.72 -19.70
C ARG A 59 39.15 36.99 -20.42
N ALA A 60 38.59 35.95 -21.02
CA ALA A 60 37.23 36.03 -21.57
C ALA A 60 36.30 36.52 -20.45
N PRO A 61 35.38 37.46 -20.76
CA PRO A 61 34.45 37.98 -19.77
C PRO A 61 33.69 36.82 -19.14
N ASP A 62 33.62 36.83 -17.80
CA ASP A 62 32.96 35.79 -17.01
C ASP A 62 31.50 35.66 -17.48
N PRO A 63 31.10 34.50 -18.03
CA PRO A 63 29.74 34.32 -18.56
C PRO A 63 28.67 34.44 -17.48
N ASP A 64 29.02 34.31 -16.20
CA ASP A 64 28.07 34.47 -15.09
C ASP A 64 27.87 35.94 -14.66
N LEU A 65 28.78 36.85 -15.01
CA LEU A 65 28.65 38.30 -14.70
C LEU A 65 27.79 39.06 -15.72
N HIS A 66 27.47 38.45 -16.86
CA HIS A 66 26.70 39.08 -17.96
C HIS A 66 25.40 38.36 -18.30
N ARG A 67 24.87 37.53 -17.39
CA ARG A 67 23.52 36.98 -17.60
C ARG A 67 22.54 38.16 -17.69
N PRO A 68 21.75 38.25 -18.78
CA PRO A 68 20.70 39.26 -18.88
C PRO A 68 19.80 39.14 -17.65
N PRO A 69 19.21 40.26 -17.15
CA PRO A 69 18.28 40.19 -16.04
C PRO A 69 17.18 39.17 -16.37
N PRO A 70 16.77 38.34 -15.39
CA PRO A 70 15.75 37.33 -15.63
C PRO A 70 14.53 38.00 -16.26
N ARG A 71 14.03 37.38 -17.34
CA ARG A 71 12.87 37.88 -18.07
C ARG A 71 11.68 37.85 -17.10
N LYS A 72 11.03 38.99 -16.91
CA LYS A 72 9.79 39.06 -16.12
C LYS A 72 8.70 38.23 -16.80
N LEU A 73 8.19 37.23 -16.11
CA LEU A 73 7.20 36.26 -16.60
C LEU A 73 5.78 36.68 -16.22
N LEU A 74 5.58 37.30 -15.05
CA LEU A 74 4.28 37.80 -14.61
C LEU A 74 4.13 39.30 -14.92
N GLU A 75 3.20 39.66 -15.79
CA GLU A 75 2.83 41.06 -16.08
C GLU A 75 1.95 41.66 -14.96
N ILE A 76 2.38 41.57 -13.70
CA ILE A 76 1.67 42.06 -12.53
C ILE A 76 2.49 43.13 -11.79
N ASP A 77 1.78 44.16 -11.34
CA ASP A 77 2.27 45.15 -10.38
C ASP A 77 1.80 44.78 -8.97
N TRP A 78 2.61 43.99 -8.27
CA TRP A 78 2.31 43.48 -6.93
C TRP A 78 2.02 44.58 -5.90
N SER A 79 2.48 45.82 -6.12
CA SER A 79 2.20 46.95 -5.23
C SER A 79 0.74 47.42 -5.27
N LYS A 80 0.00 47.04 -6.32
CA LYS A 80 -1.41 47.40 -6.54
C LYS A 80 -2.37 46.22 -6.39
N VAL A 81 -1.86 45.04 -6.04
CA VAL A 81 -2.69 43.85 -5.89
C VAL A 81 -3.38 43.89 -4.52
N ASP A 82 -4.71 43.83 -4.55
CA ASP A 82 -5.52 43.68 -3.35
C ASP A 82 -5.56 42.20 -2.92
N LEU A 83 -5.10 41.92 -1.70
CA LEU A 83 -5.11 40.60 -1.06
C LEU A 83 -5.84 40.66 0.29
N THR A 84 -6.77 41.60 0.45
CA THR A 84 -7.50 41.83 1.71
C THR A 84 -8.44 40.69 2.09
N ASN A 85 -8.86 39.87 1.14
CA ASN A 85 -9.76 38.75 1.37
C ASN A 85 -9.52 37.61 0.36
N GLU A 86 -10.12 36.47 0.66
CA GLU A 86 -9.96 35.23 -0.10
C GLU A 86 -10.40 35.37 -1.56
N ALA A 87 -11.53 36.05 -1.84
CA ALA A 87 -12.01 36.23 -3.21
C ALA A 87 -11.04 37.08 -4.05
N ALA A 88 -10.42 38.10 -3.45
CA ALA A 88 -9.39 38.90 -4.12
C ALA A 88 -8.14 38.06 -4.43
N SER A 89 -7.69 37.23 -3.49
CA SER A 89 -6.59 36.29 -3.72
C SER A 89 -6.90 35.28 -4.83
N LEU A 90 -8.10 34.70 -4.86
CA LEU A 90 -8.51 33.77 -5.92
C LEU A 90 -8.60 34.47 -7.28
N ALA A 91 -9.06 35.72 -7.34
CA ALA A 91 -9.06 36.49 -8.59
C ALA A 91 -7.65 36.75 -9.13
N VAL A 92 -6.66 36.91 -8.24
CA VAL A 92 -5.24 36.99 -8.64
C VAL A 92 -4.80 35.67 -9.24
N TRP A 93 -5.11 34.54 -8.60
CA TRP A 93 -4.79 33.21 -9.13
C TRP A 93 -5.43 32.94 -10.49
N SER A 94 -6.70 33.30 -10.68
CA SER A 94 -7.36 33.19 -11.99
C SER A 94 -6.70 34.05 -13.07
N ARG A 95 -6.03 35.15 -12.69
CA ARG A 95 -5.30 36.02 -13.63
C ARG A 95 -3.91 35.49 -13.98
N ILE A 96 -3.19 34.92 -13.01
CA ILE A 96 -1.83 34.40 -13.27
C ILE A 96 -1.82 32.98 -13.81
N ALA A 97 -2.67 32.10 -13.27
CA ALA A 97 -2.81 30.68 -13.61
C ALA A 97 -1.51 30.07 -14.16
N PRO A 98 -0.46 29.92 -13.32
CA PRO A 98 0.86 29.60 -13.83
C PRO A 98 0.87 28.18 -14.41
N THR A 99 0.98 28.08 -15.73
CA THR A 99 1.02 26.80 -16.46
C THR A 99 2.22 26.71 -17.38
N GLY A 100 2.39 25.51 -17.96
CA GLY A 100 3.46 25.22 -18.92
C GLY A 100 4.81 25.00 -18.25
N VAL A 101 5.86 25.03 -19.06
CA VAL A 101 7.23 24.69 -18.63
C VAL A 101 7.84 25.69 -17.62
N ASP A 102 7.37 26.93 -17.62
CA ASP A 102 7.92 28.03 -16.79
C ASP A 102 7.07 28.29 -15.53
N TRP A 103 6.16 27.38 -15.15
CA TRP A 103 5.23 27.61 -14.04
C TRP A 103 5.94 27.85 -12.70
N ASP A 104 7.03 27.12 -12.42
CA ASP A 104 7.80 27.27 -11.18
C ASP A 104 8.52 28.62 -11.14
N ASP A 105 9.10 29.05 -12.27
CA ASP A 105 9.72 30.37 -12.40
C ASP A 105 8.70 31.51 -12.17
N GLN A 106 7.45 31.34 -12.62
CA GLN A 106 6.37 32.30 -12.35
C GLN A 106 6.05 32.41 -10.86
N LEU A 107 6.07 31.29 -10.12
CA LEU A 107 5.83 31.31 -8.68
C LEU A 107 6.95 32.03 -7.91
N HIS A 108 8.20 31.94 -8.38
CA HIS A 108 9.33 32.68 -7.81
C HIS A 108 9.22 34.21 -7.97
N GLU A 109 8.38 34.71 -8.89
CA GLU A 109 8.10 36.14 -9.03
C GLU A 109 7.07 36.68 -8.03
N ILE A 110 6.41 35.81 -7.26
CA ILE A 110 5.45 36.20 -6.22
C ILE A 110 6.24 36.71 -5.00
N PRO A 111 6.08 37.99 -4.59
CA PRO A 111 6.77 38.50 -3.41
C PRO A 111 6.29 37.79 -2.14
N ALA A 112 7.18 37.62 -1.16
CA ALA A 112 6.86 36.96 0.11
C ALA A 112 5.62 37.57 0.83
N ALA A 113 5.41 38.88 0.72
CA ALA A 113 4.24 39.57 1.29
C ALA A 113 2.91 39.14 0.65
N ALA A 114 2.94 38.68 -0.61
CA ALA A 114 1.78 38.18 -1.35
C ALA A 114 1.63 36.66 -1.25
N ALA A 115 2.72 35.93 -1.04
CA ALA A 115 2.73 34.47 -1.06
C ALA A 115 1.77 33.86 -0.02
N ARG A 116 1.83 34.31 1.24
CA ARG A 116 1.02 33.75 2.33
C ARG A 116 -0.50 33.93 2.12
N PRO A 117 -1.04 35.13 1.83
CA PRO A 117 -2.48 35.29 1.54
C PRO A 117 -2.95 34.50 0.31
N LEU A 118 -2.09 34.35 -0.70
CA LEU A 118 -2.39 33.56 -1.90
C LEU A 118 -2.42 32.06 -1.58
N ALA A 119 -1.46 31.56 -0.81
CA ALA A 119 -1.38 30.17 -0.40
C ALA A 119 -2.60 29.73 0.42
N ILE A 120 -2.99 30.53 1.43
CA ILE A 120 -4.19 30.25 2.24
C ILE A 120 -5.44 30.17 1.37
N ALA A 121 -5.57 31.05 0.38
CA ALA A 121 -6.72 31.05 -0.53
C ALA A 121 -6.76 29.80 -1.43
N VAL A 122 -5.63 29.31 -1.95
CA VAL A 122 -5.59 28.05 -2.73
C VAL A 122 -6.04 26.88 -1.87
N LEU A 123 -5.47 26.75 -0.67
CA LEU A 123 -5.76 25.62 0.22
C LEU A 123 -7.24 25.56 0.59
N ARG A 124 -7.84 26.71 0.94
CA ARG A 124 -9.27 26.81 1.24
C ARG A 124 -10.17 26.63 0.02
N GLY A 125 -9.71 27.05 -1.15
CA GLY A 125 -10.44 26.93 -2.40
C GLY A 125 -10.67 25.48 -2.86
N GLY A 126 -9.87 24.53 -2.38
CA GLY A 126 -10.04 23.09 -2.64
C GLY A 126 -9.88 22.71 -4.11
N ASN A 127 -10.53 21.60 -4.51
CA ASN A 127 -10.52 21.04 -5.87
C ASN A 127 -9.13 20.55 -6.33
N PHE A 128 -8.54 19.61 -5.59
CA PHE A 128 -7.18 19.09 -5.84
C PHE A 128 -7.15 17.71 -6.51
N LEU A 129 -8.31 17.10 -6.77
CA LEU A 129 -8.36 15.72 -7.27
C LEU A 129 -8.13 15.69 -8.78
N CYS A 130 -6.92 15.33 -9.19
CA CYS A 130 -6.60 15.05 -10.58
C CYS A 130 -7.24 13.75 -11.05
N THR A 131 -8.11 13.80 -12.06
CA THR A 131 -8.56 12.58 -12.77
C THR A 131 -7.51 12.18 -13.83
N PRO A 132 -7.25 10.87 -14.08
CA PRO A 132 -8.28 9.85 -14.28
C PRO A 132 -8.11 8.55 -13.47
N GLN A 133 -9.17 8.08 -12.81
CA GLN A 133 -9.28 6.66 -12.48
C GLN A 133 -9.64 5.89 -13.75
N THR A 134 -8.71 5.16 -14.33
CA THR A 134 -9.03 4.13 -15.32
C THR A 134 -9.74 2.98 -14.60
N THR A 135 -11.03 2.81 -14.86
CA THR A 135 -11.80 1.66 -14.39
C THR A 135 -11.73 0.54 -15.43
N GLY A 136 -11.09 -0.57 -15.09
CA GLY A 136 -11.11 -1.81 -15.86
C GLY A 136 -10.44 -2.95 -15.08
N ASP A 137 -10.82 -4.19 -15.34
CA ASP A 137 -10.34 -5.38 -14.61
C ASP A 137 -8.81 -5.60 -14.71
N CYS A 138 -8.15 -4.89 -15.63
CA CYS A 138 -6.70 -4.88 -15.83
C CYS A 138 -6.10 -3.47 -15.78
N ALA A 139 -6.84 -2.47 -15.32
CA ALA A 139 -6.30 -1.13 -15.17
C ALA A 139 -5.26 -1.15 -14.06
N ARG A 140 -4.00 -0.84 -14.40
CA ARG A 140 -2.97 -0.64 -13.39
C ARG A 140 -3.43 0.50 -12.47
N PRO A 141 -3.22 0.39 -11.15
CA PRO A 141 -3.39 1.53 -10.27
C PRO A 141 -2.56 2.68 -10.85
N ALA A 142 -3.20 3.82 -11.08
CA ALA A 142 -2.45 5.03 -11.38
C ALA A 142 -1.64 5.34 -10.12
N TYR A 143 -0.31 5.33 -10.22
CA TYR A 143 0.59 5.77 -9.15
C TYR A 143 1.09 7.20 -9.37
N GLU A 144 0.89 7.72 -10.58
CA GLU A 144 1.35 9.04 -10.99
C GLU A 144 0.14 9.94 -11.27
N VAL A 145 0.25 11.18 -10.82
CA VAL A 145 -0.72 12.22 -11.11
C VAL A 145 -0.31 12.93 -12.40
N ALA A 146 -1.26 13.06 -13.33
CA ALA A 146 -1.00 13.75 -14.59
C ALA A 146 -0.60 15.22 -14.34
N ALA A 147 0.37 15.71 -15.12
CA ALA A 147 0.67 17.13 -15.16
C ALA A 147 -0.54 17.92 -15.69
N PRO A 148 -0.79 19.15 -15.22
CA PRO A 148 -1.82 19.99 -15.81
C PRO A 148 -1.52 20.25 -17.29
N ALA A 149 -2.57 20.43 -18.08
CA ALA A 149 -2.42 20.85 -19.47
C ALA A 149 -1.70 22.22 -19.55
N GLU A 150 -0.93 22.46 -20.62
CA GLU A 150 -0.27 23.75 -20.83
C GLU A 150 -1.26 24.93 -20.87
N THR A 151 -2.51 24.66 -21.26
CA THR A 151 -3.62 25.62 -21.31
C THR A 151 -4.57 25.54 -20.10
N ALA A 152 -4.20 24.81 -19.05
CA ALA A 152 -5.02 24.68 -17.85
C ALA A 152 -5.29 26.06 -17.22
N GLY A 153 -6.54 26.31 -16.85
CA GLY A 153 -6.89 27.49 -16.06
C GLY A 153 -6.76 27.21 -14.56
N PHE A 154 -6.91 28.24 -13.73
CA PHE A 154 -6.91 28.07 -12.26
C PHE A 154 -7.97 27.08 -11.74
N ASP A 155 -9.05 26.83 -12.48
CA ASP A 155 -10.08 25.86 -12.08
C ASP A 155 -9.74 24.41 -12.46
N ASP A 156 -8.63 24.20 -13.17
CA ASP A 156 -8.09 22.86 -13.42
C ASP A 156 -7.60 22.23 -12.10
N PRO A 157 -8.10 21.03 -11.73
CA PRO A 157 -7.75 20.42 -10.46
C PRO A 157 -6.28 20.03 -10.35
N CYS A 158 -5.61 19.76 -11.48
CA CYS A 158 -4.19 19.41 -11.49
C CYS A 158 -3.28 20.60 -11.32
N LEU A 159 -3.66 21.74 -11.89
CA LEU A 159 -2.98 22.98 -11.57
C LEU A 159 -3.18 23.32 -10.09
N ARG A 160 -4.41 23.23 -9.58
CA ARG A 160 -4.70 23.49 -8.16
C ARG A 160 -3.95 22.57 -7.21
N ARG A 161 -3.80 21.29 -7.57
CA ARG A 161 -2.97 20.34 -6.81
C ARG A 161 -1.52 20.80 -6.72
N LEU A 162 -0.90 21.19 -7.84
CA LEU A 162 0.48 21.71 -7.83
C LEU A 162 0.60 22.99 -7.01
N LEU A 163 -0.36 23.91 -7.17
CA LEU A 163 -0.42 25.13 -6.37
C LEU A 163 -0.62 24.84 -4.88
N ALA A 164 -1.35 23.78 -4.51
CA ALA A 164 -1.53 23.36 -3.14
C ALA A 164 -0.22 22.87 -2.51
N LEU A 165 0.61 22.10 -3.24
CA LEU A 165 1.95 21.72 -2.80
C LEU A 165 2.82 22.94 -2.50
N TRP A 166 2.90 23.88 -3.45
CA TRP A 166 3.60 25.15 -3.23
C TRP A 166 3.02 25.94 -2.04
N SER A 167 1.69 25.95 -1.91
CA SER A 167 0.99 26.69 -0.86
C SER A 167 1.30 26.16 0.54
N ILE A 168 1.46 24.84 0.69
CA ILE A 168 1.84 24.21 1.95
C ILE A 168 3.22 24.72 2.41
N ASP A 169 4.17 24.86 1.48
CA ASP A 169 5.52 25.36 1.79
C ASP A 169 5.55 26.84 2.21
N GLN A 170 4.49 27.60 1.88
CA GLN A 170 4.36 29.00 2.30
C GLN A 170 3.71 29.16 3.67
N LEU A 171 3.24 28.07 4.29
CA LEU A 171 2.56 28.14 5.59
C LEU A 171 3.55 28.41 6.72
N GLU A 172 3.13 29.25 7.65
CA GLU A 172 3.79 29.39 8.95
C GLU A 172 2.93 28.73 10.05
N TYR A 173 3.54 28.43 11.20
CA TYR A 173 2.83 27.83 12.35
C TYR A 173 1.52 28.55 12.72
N ARG A 174 1.52 29.89 12.64
CA ARG A 174 0.35 30.73 12.94
C ARG A 174 -0.82 30.54 11.96
N ASP A 175 -0.60 29.91 10.81
CA ASP A 175 -1.61 29.70 9.77
C ASP A 175 -2.43 28.44 9.99
N LEU A 176 -1.91 27.47 10.74
CA LEU A 176 -2.54 26.15 10.90
C LEU A 176 -4.00 26.22 11.36
N PRO A 177 -4.40 27.07 12.34
CA PRO A 177 -5.81 27.18 12.71
C PRO A 177 -6.71 27.63 11.55
N ALA A 178 -6.18 28.45 10.64
CA ALA A 178 -6.91 29.01 9.51
C ALA A 178 -7.03 28.03 8.33
N VAL A 179 -6.13 27.04 8.22
CA VAL A 179 -6.09 26.07 7.12
C VAL A 179 -6.34 24.62 7.56
N ARG A 180 -6.63 24.37 8.84
CA ARG A 180 -6.85 23.02 9.38
C ARG A 180 -7.87 22.21 8.58
N ASP A 181 -9.03 22.80 8.27
CA ASP A 181 -10.08 22.12 7.52
C ASP A 181 -9.64 21.78 6.09
N ALA A 182 -8.83 22.65 5.47
CA ALA A 182 -8.25 22.40 4.16
C ALA A 182 -7.22 21.26 4.20
N LEU A 183 -6.36 21.20 5.22
CA LEU A 183 -5.40 20.10 5.39
C LEU A 183 -6.11 18.77 5.66
N LEU A 184 -7.21 18.76 6.42
CA LEU A 184 -8.06 17.57 6.60
C LEU A 184 -8.73 17.16 5.29
N ALA A 185 -9.20 18.11 4.48
CA ALA A 185 -9.77 17.82 3.17
C ALA A 185 -8.72 17.24 2.20
N ILE A 186 -7.47 17.74 2.25
CA ILE A 186 -6.34 17.18 1.52
C ILE A 186 -6.04 15.76 1.99
N ALA A 187 -5.96 15.52 3.30
CA ALA A 187 -5.72 14.18 3.85
C ALA A 187 -6.80 13.18 3.44
N ALA A 188 -8.01 13.63 3.08
CA ALA A 188 -9.10 12.77 2.62
C ALA A 188 -8.99 12.37 1.13
N LEU A 189 -7.99 12.87 0.40
CA LEU A 189 -7.81 12.52 -1.01
C LEU A 189 -7.35 11.05 -1.15
N PRO A 190 -8.02 10.24 -1.99
CA PRO A 190 -7.62 8.86 -2.23
C PRO A 190 -6.31 8.81 -3.05
N PRO A 191 -5.63 7.64 -3.10
CA PRO A 191 -4.58 7.40 -4.09
C PRO A 191 -5.06 7.73 -5.52
N PRO A 192 -4.21 8.30 -6.41
CA PRO A 192 -2.76 8.51 -6.28
C PRO A 192 -2.27 9.77 -5.56
N GLU A 193 -3.11 10.52 -4.84
CA GLU A 193 -2.73 11.83 -4.28
C GLU A 193 -1.73 11.81 -3.11
N SER A 194 -0.97 10.72 -2.95
CA SER A 194 -0.07 10.44 -1.82
C SER A 194 0.91 11.58 -1.52
N GLN A 195 1.48 12.23 -2.54
CA GLN A 195 2.43 13.34 -2.36
C GLN A 195 1.79 14.55 -1.67
N LEU A 196 0.58 14.94 -2.08
CA LEU A 196 -0.10 16.10 -1.51
C LEU A 196 -0.60 15.79 -0.10
N VAL A 197 -1.07 14.56 0.14
CA VAL A 197 -1.42 14.08 1.49
C VAL A 197 -0.21 14.10 2.42
N ASP A 198 0.93 13.59 1.96
CA ASP A 198 2.18 13.57 2.72
C ASP A 198 2.65 14.98 3.10
N ALA A 199 2.64 15.92 2.15
CA ALA A 199 2.96 17.32 2.40
C ALA A 199 2.02 17.94 3.45
N ALA A 200 0.71 17.67 3.38
CA ALA A 200 -0.25 18.20 4.34
C ALA A 200 -0.03 17.65 5.76
N ILE A 201 0.37 16.38 5.89
CA ILE A 201 0.71 15.79 7.19
C ILE A 201 1.98 16.44 7.75
N HIS A 202 3.02 16.61 6.93
CA HIS A 202 4.29 17.23 7.34
C HIS A 202 4.19 18.74 7.61
N ALA A 203 3.16 19.41 7.08
CA ALA A 203 2.86 20.80 7.42
C ALA A 203 2.50 20.99 8.90
N ILE A 204 2.02 19.93 9.57
CA ILE A 204 1.72 19.96 11.00
C ILE A 204 3.02 19.78 11.80
N PRO A 205 3.37 20.69 12.72
CA PRO A 205 4.51 20.57 13.62
C PRO A 205 4.51 19.27 14.43
N GLU A 206 5.69 18.82 14.85
CA GLU A 206 5.85 17.59 15.63
C GLU A 206 5.28 17.69 17.05
N ASP A 207 5.16 18.89 17.61
CA ASP A 207 4.54 19.12 18.92
C ASP A 207 3.00 19.14 18.87
N GLU A 208 2.40 19.26 17.67
CA GLU A 208 0.95 19.27 17.44
C GLU A 208 0.42 17.84 17.15
N GLN A 209 0.71 16.91 18.05
CA GLN A 209 0.45 15.47 17.89
C GLN A 209 -1.03 15.13 17.66
N ASP A 210 -1.96 15.81 18.36
CA ASP A 210 -3.42 15.63 18.18
C ASP A 210 -3.86 15.99 16.75
N ALA A 211 -3.35 17.09 16.20
CA ALA A 211 -3.67 17.52 14.84
C ALA A 211 -3.09 16.55 13.82
N ARG A 212 -1.84 16.10 14.04
CA ARG A 212 -1.19 15.11 13.17
C ARG A 212 -1.95 13.78 13.16
N LEU A 213 -2.33 13.26 14.33
CA LEU A 213 -3.14 12.05 14.44
C LEU A 213 -4.49 12.19 13.72
N ALA A 214 -5.14 13.35 13.83
CA ALA A 214 -6.39 13.60 13.11
C ALA A 214 -6.22 13.52 11.58
N LEU A 215 -5.13 14.07 11.02
CA LEU A 215 -4.82 13.96 9.59
C LEU A 215 -4.52 12.50 9.20
N LEU A 216 -3.70 11.79 9.97
CA LEU A 216 -3.37 10.38 9.73
C LEU A 216 -4.62 9.50 9.73
N ALA A 217 -5.55 9.73 10.67
CA ALA A 217 -6.83 9.02 10.74
C ALA A 217 -7.75 9.28 9.54
N VAL A 218 -7.69 10.48 8.94
CA VAL A 218 -8.42 10.79 7.70
C VAL A 218 -7.74 10.10 6.51
N ALA A 219 -6.41 10.24 6.37
CA ALA A 219 -5.63 9.62 5.31
C ALA A 219 -5.76 8.10 5.29
N TRP A 220 -5.73 7.46 6.47
CA TRP A 220 -5.92 6.02 6.62
C TRP A 220 -7.26 5.55 6.05
N ARG A 221 -8.35 6.26 6.37
CA ARG A 221 -9.70 5.97 5.86
C ARG A 221 -9.84 6.24 4.36
N ALA A 222 -9.06 7.19 3.83
CA ALA A 222 -8.98 7.45 2.39
C ALA A 222 -8.15 6.42 1.61
N GLY A 223 -7.53 5.44 2.29
CA GLY A 223 -6.72 4.40 1.67
C GLY A 223 -5.24 4.75 1.49
N GLN A 224 -4.77 5.86 2.07
CA GLN A 224 -3.36 6.31 2.01
C GLN A 224 -2.47 5.52 2.98
N ARG A 225 -2.49 4.19 2.89
CA ARG A 225 -1.84 3.30 3.87
C ARG A 225 -0.34 3.56 3.95
N ASP A 226 0.36 3.62 2.82
CA ASP A 226 1.82 3.75 2.79
C ASP A 226 2.31 5.10 3.32
N VAL A 227 1.60 6.19 3.01
CA VAL A 227 1.89 7.52 3.57
C VAL A 227 1.74 7.51 5.08
N VAL A 228 0.62 6.98 5.59
CA VAL A 228 0.38 6.89 7.04
C VAL A 228 1.47 6.05 7.72
N LYS A 229 1.82 4.89 7.16
CA LYS A 229 2.89 4.02 7.68
C LYS A 229 4.23 4.74 7.79
N GLY A 230 4.60 5.53 6.78
CA GLY A 230 5.86 6.28 6.76
C GLY A 230 5.99 7.35 7.85
N VAL A 231 4.87 7.90 8.33
CA VAL A 231 4.87 9.02 9.28
C VAL A 231 4.47 8.61 10.70
N LEU A 232 3.81 7.46 10.87
CA LEU A 232 3.24 7.03 12.15
C LEU A 232 4.28 6.92 13.28
N GLY A 233 5.54 6.60 12.96
CA GLY A 233 6.64 6.50 13.92
C GLY A 233 7.05 7.81 14.59
N ALA A 234 6.58 8.96 14.09
CA ALA A 234 6.78 10.26 14.71
C ALA A 234 5.77 10.56 15.84
N LEU A 235 4.78 9.68 16.05
CA LEU A 235 3.83 9.82 17.14
C LEU A 235 4.41 9.32 18.47
N ASP A 236 4.05 9.97 19.56
CA ASP A 236 4.35 9.42 20.88
C ASP A 236 3.48 8.18 21.22
N GLU A 237 3.84 7.49 22.29
CA GLU A 237 3.17 6.26 22.74
C GLU A 237 1.66 6.45 22.97
N ALA A 238 1.25 7.57 23.57
CA ALA A 238 -0.16 7.84 23.87
C ALA A 238 -0.98 8.01 22.59
N HIS A 239 -0.40 8.69 21.58
CA HIS A 239 -1.03 8.89 20.28
C HIS A 239 -1.01 7.62 19.43
N LEU A 240 0.00 6.76 19.53
CA LEU A 240 -0.01 5.42 18.92
C LEU A 240 -1.12 4.53 19.50
N ILE A 241 -1.32 4.56 20.82
CA ILE A 241 -2.44 3.84 21.46
C ILE A 241 -3.78 4.40 20.97
N ALA A 242 -3.91 5.72 20.85
CA ALA A 242 -5.11 6.36 20.32
C ALA A 242 -5.35 6.00 18.84
N ALA A 243 -4.30 5.93 18.02
CA ALA A 243 -4.36 5.53 16.62
C ALA A 243 -4.99 4.14 16.46
N VAL A 244 -4.59 3.16 17.29
CA VAL A 244 -5.22 1.83 17.30
C VAL A 244 -6.66 1.91 17.81
N ARG A 245 -6.88 2.46 19.01
CA ARG A 245 -8.14 2.29 19.74
C ARG A 245 -9.29 3.17 19.25
N GLN A 246 -8.97 4.34 18.69
CA GLN A 246 -9.97 5.35 18.30
C GLN A 246 -10.09 5.47 16.78
N HIS A 247 -9.00 5.20 16.05
CA HIS A 247 -8.93 5.40 14.62
C HIS A 247 -8.70 4.11 13.82
N HIS A 248 -8.53 2.98 14.51
CA HIS A 248 -8.36 1.66 13.90
C HIS A 248 -7.21 1.64 12.87
N ILE A 249 -6.12 2.35 13.18
CA ILE A 249 -4.86 2.32 12.43
C ILE A 249 -4.05 1.14 12.92
N ASP A 250 -4.15 0.00 12.24
CA ASP A 250 -3.52 -1.26 12.68
C ASP A 250 -2.00 -1.22 12.69
N PHE A 251 -1.37 -0.51 11.76
CA PHE A 251 0.09 -0.40 11.69
C PHE A 251 0.73 0.21 12.95
N ALA A 252 -0.03 0.92 13.79
CA ALA A 252 0.47 1.36 15.10
C ALA A 252 0.85 0.17 16.00
N LEU A 253 0.24 -1.00 15.81
CA LEU A 253 0.63 -2.24 16.49
C LEU A 253 1.98 -2.79 16.03
N GLU A 254 2.53 -2.38 14.89
CA GLU A 254 3.90 -2.76 14.48
C GLU A 254 4.97 -1.89 15.16
N ILE A 255 4.59 -0.69 15.62
CA ILE A 255 5.47 0.25 16.33
C ILE A 255 5.41 0.00 17.84
N LEU A 256 4.21 -0.26 18.36
CA LEU A 256 4.01 -0.71 19.74
C LEU A 256 4.53 -2.15 19.90
N SER A 257 4.75 -2.55 21.15
CA SER A 257 5.04 -3.95 21.49
C SER A 257 3.91 -4.57 22.29
N ALA A 258 3.59 -5.84 22.02
CA ALA A 258 2.58 -6.58 22.78
C ALA A 258 2.94 -6.72 24.27
N GLU A 259 4.24 -6.81 24.59
CA GLU A 259 4.73 -6.89 25.97
C GLU A 259 4.46 -5.59 26.76
N GLY A 260 4.78 -4.43 26.17
CA GLY A 260 4.55 -3.13 26.82
C GLY A 260 3.08 -2.70 26.79
N HIS A 261 2.33 -3.12 25.77
CA HIS A 261 1.01 -2.59 25.45
C HIS A 261 -0.07 -3.67 25.34
N ARG A 262 0.04 -4.71 26.17
CA ARG A 262 -0.86 -5.89 26.15
C ARG A 262 -2.34 -5.53 26.09
N ALA A 263 -2.77 -4.49 26.80
CA ALA A 263 -4.16 -4.05 26.82
C ALA A 263 -4.64 -3.53 25.44
N ALA A 264 -3.79 -2.84 24.68
CA ALA A 264 -4.12 -2.35 23.34
C ALA A 264 -4.24 -3.51 22.35
N TYR A 265 -3.29 -4.45 22.39
CA TYR A 265 -3.33 -5.66 21.56
C TYR A 265 -4.55 -6.54 21.88
N LEU A 266 -4.86 -6.73 23.17
CA LEU A 266 -6.00 -7.54 23.57
C LEU A 266 -7.33 -6.95 23.07
N ALA A 267 -7.46 -5.62 23.10
CA ALA A 267 -8.61 -4.94 22.52
C ALA A 267 -8.68 -5.15 21.00
N ALA A 268 -7.53 -5.04 20.31
CA ALA A 268 -7.42 -5.21 18.87
C ALA A 268 -7.89 -6.59 18.38
N VAL A 269 -7.63 -7.68 19.12
CA VAL A 269 -8.09 -9.04 18.76
C VAL A 269 -9.59 -9.08 18.46
N THR A 270 -10.39 -8.35 19.23
CA THR A 270 -11.86 -8.35 19.13
C THR A 270 -12.46 -7.13 18.43
N ASP A 271 -11.63 -6.19 17.98
CA ASP A 271 -12.09 -4.96 17.32
C ASP A 271 -12.53 -5.25 15.87
N GLU A 272 -13.84 -5.24 15.60
CA GLU A 272 -14.36 -5.47 14.24
C GLU A 272 -14.08 -4.32 13.27
N ALA A 273 -13.74 -3.11 13.76
CA ALA A 273 -13.41 -1.98 12.91
C ALA A 273 -11.93 -1.99 12.48
N LEU A 274 -11.09 -2.74 13.19
CA LEU A 274 -9.70 -2.97 12.80
C LEU A 274 -9.63 -3.96 11.62
N GLY A 275 -8.71 -3.70 10.69
CA GLY A 275 -8.44 -4.59 9.56
C GLY A 275 -8.00 -5.99 10.00
N ALA A 276 -8.25 -6.99 9.16
CA ALA A 276 -7.89 -8.38 9.46
C ALA A 276 -6.40 -8.55 9.77
N ASP A 277 -5.52 -7.84 9.04
CA ASP A 277 -4.07 -7.85 9.25
C ASP A 277 -3.70 -7.43 10.67
N GLY A 278 -4.19 -6.28 11.13
CA GLY A 278 -3.96 -5.81 12.50
C GLY A 278 -4.43 -6.78 13.57
N ARG A 279 -5.60 -7.40 13.36
CA ARG A 279 -6.15 -8.37 14.30
C ARG A 279 -5.35 -9.66 14.33
N VAL A 280 -4.91 -10.15 13.17
CA VAL A 280 -4.06 -11.35 13.06
C VAL A 280 -2.70 -11.08 13.70
N ALA A 281 -2.07 -9.94 13.43
CA ALA A 281 -0.83 -9.53 14.09
C ALA A 281 -1.01 -9.48 15.61
N ALA A 282 -2.11 -8.90 16.10
CA ALA A 282 -2.38 -8.84 17.54
C ALA A 282 -2.53 -10.23 18.18
N ILE A 283 -3.21 -11.16 17.49
CA ILE A 283 -3.36 -12.55 17.94
C ILE A 283 -2.00 -13.24 18.03
N THR A 284 -1.21 -13.16 16.95
CA THR A 284 0.09 -13.83 16.84
C THR A 284 1.06 -13.32 17.91
N GLU A 285 1.20 -12.00 18.04
CA GLU A 285 2.11 -11.38 19.02
C GLU A 285 1.72 -11.72 20.46
N LEU A 286 0.43 -11.67 20.80
CA LEU A 286 -0.03 -12.03 22.15
C LEU A 286 0.13 -13.52 22.47
N ALA A 287 -0.08 -14.40 21.48
CA ALA A 287 0.10 -15.84 21.66
C ALA A 287 1.58 -16.24 21.78
N ALA A 288 2.49 -15.46 21.18
CA ALA A 288 3.94 -15.68 21.25
C ALA A 288 4.57 -15.22 22.56
N LEU A 289 3.87 -14.42 23.39
CA LEU A 289 4.41 -13.97 24.68
C LEU A 289 4.70 -15.15 25.61
N PRO A 290 5.84 -15.15 26.34
CA PRO A 290 6.16 -16.21 27.29
C PRO A 290 5.07 -16.37 28.35
N THR A 291 4.62 -17.60 28.57
CA THR A 291 3.69 -17.95 29.65
C THR A 291 4.32 -18.95 30.59
N ALA A 292 4.01 -18.88 31.89
CA ALA A 292 4.65 -19.71 32.90
C ALA A 292 4.34 -21.22 32.77
N ASP A 293 3.20 -21.57 32.15
CA ASP A 293 2.67 -22.93 32.07
C ASP A 293 2.32 -23.37 30.62
N ASP A 294 2.86 -22.69 29.60
CA ASP A 294 2.47 -22.85 28.18
C ASP A 294 0.94 -22.69 27.93
N LYS A 295 0.25 -22.01 28.85
CA LYS A 295 -1.19 -21.75 28.79
C LYS A 295 -1.46 -20.28 28.52
N LEU A 296 -2.39 -20.05 27.60
CA LEU A 296 -2.89 -18.71 27.32
C LEU A 296 -3.53 -18.09 28.58
N PRO A 297 -3.26 -16.81 28.87
CA PRO A 297 -3.99 -16.06 29.90
C PRO A 297 -5.52 -16.11 29.67
N PRO A 298 -6.34 -16.21 30.72
CA PRO A 298 -7.80 -16.41 30.57
C PRO A 298 -8.52 -15.35 29.74
N ASP A 299 -8.08 -14.09 29.82
CA ASP A 299 -8.61 -12.97 29.06
C ASP A 299 -8.23 -13.06 27.56
N LEU A 300 -7.01 -13.49 27.25
CA LEU A 300 -6.60 -13.80 25.88
C LEU A 300 -7.38 -14.98 25.33
N THR A 301 -7.56 -16.06 26.10
CA THR A 301 -8.43 -17.17 25.71
C THR A 301 -9.85 -16.69 25.38
N ALA A 302 -10.44 -15.83 26.21
CA ALA A 302 -11.77 -15.28 25.96
C ALA A 302 -11.84 -14.43 24.67
N ALA A 303 -10.81 -13.60 24.43
CA ALA A 303 -10.69 -12.81 23.21
C ALA A 303 -10.56 -13.70 21.96
N LEU A 304 -9.73 -14.74 22.01
CA LEU A 304 -9.53 -15.69 20.90
C LEU A 304 -10.80 -16.51 20.62
N VAL A 305 -11.52 -16.96 21.65
CA VAL A 305 -12.81 -17.66 21.47
C VAL A 305 -13.84 -16.76 20.77
N THR A 306 -13.79 -15.46 21.02
CA THR A 306 -14.62 -14.46 20.33
C THR A 306 -14.14 -14.25 18.89
N ALA A 307 -12.84 -14.09 18.67
CA ALA A 307 -12.22 -13.94 17.35
C ALA A 307 -12.39 -15.18 16.44
N ALA A 308 -12.47 -16.38 17.00
CA ALA A 308 -12.80 -17.62 16.29
C ALA A 308 -14.23 -17.63 15.70
N ARG A 309 -15.03 -16.60 15.98
CA ARG A 309 -16.36 -16.36 15.39
C ARG A 309 -16.42 -15.13 14.50
N ALA A 310 -15.28 -14.48 14.24
CA ALA A 310 -15.19 -13.29 13.40
C ALA A 310 -15.70 -13.55 11.98
N LYS A 311 -16.15 -12.49 11.29
CA LYS A 311 -16.63 -12.60 9.90
C LYS A 311 -15.50 -13.00 8.95
N ASP A 312 -14.34 -12.39 9.15
CA ASP A 312 -13.12 -12.59 8.37
C ASP A 312 -12.49 -13.97 8.66
N CYS A 313 -12.22 -14.76 7.62
CA CYS A 313 -11.66 -16.10 7.77
C CYS A 313 -10.22 -16.13 8.26
N ARG A 314 -9.42 -15.09 8.00
CA ARG A 314 -8.02 -15.00 8.45
C ARG A 314 -7.96 -14.80 9.96
N VAL A 315 -8.82 -13.93 10.49
CA VAL A 315 -8.96 -13.74 11.94
C VAL A 315 -9.43 -15.02 12.64
N VAL A 316 -10.40 -15.72 12.06
CA VAL A 316 -10.88 -17.01 12.60
C VAL A 316 -9.76 -18.05 12.59
N ALA A 317 -9.02 -18.18 11.48
CA ALA A 317 -7.93 -19.14 11.36
C ALA A 317 -6.80 -18.86 12.34
N ALA A 318 -6.37 -17.60 12.47
CA ALA A 318 -5.34 -17.19 13.43
C ALA A 318 -5.78 -17.49 14.88
N ALA A 319 -7.02 -17.15 15.24
CA ALA A 319 -7.56 -17.44 16.57
C ALA A 319 -7.67 -18.94 16.85
N ALA A 320 -8.17 -19.72 15.89
CA ALA A 320 -8.26 -21.17 15.98
C ALA A 320 -6.87 -21.79 16.14
N ARG A 321 -5.87 -21.30 15.42
CA ARG A 321 -4.49 -21.80 15.48
C ARG A 321 -3.84 -21.52 16.83
N ALA A 322 -3.97 -20.29 17.33
CA ALA A 322 -3.48 -19.94 18.66
C ALA A 322 -4.14 -20.81 19.74
N LEU A 323 -5.46 -21.04 19.67
CA LEU A 323 -6.16 -21.91 20.61
C LEU A 323 -5.69 -23.38 20.51
N ASP A 324 -5.49 -23.89 19.30
CA ASP A 324 -5.05 -25.25 19.04
C ASP A 324 -3.63 -25.53 19.57
N GLN A 325 -2.70 -24.61 19.30
CA GLN A 325 -1.30 -24.68 19.78
C GLN A 325 -1.20 -24.70 21.31
N HIS A 326 -2.18 -24.11 21.99
CA HIS A 326 -2.27 -24.10 23.45
C HIS A 326 -3.28 -25.13 24.01
N GLY A 327 -3.60 -26.16 23.22
CA GLY A 327 -4.30 -27.38 23.66
C GLY A 327 -5.83 -27.36 23.54
N ASP A 328 -6.43 -26.29 23.00
CA ASP A 328 -7.88 -26.22 22.75
C ASP A 328 -8.24 -26.58 21.31
N HIS A 329 -8.14 -27.88 21.01
CA HIS A 329 -8.43 -28.46 19.69
C HIS A 329 -9.89 -28.36 19.23
N ARG A 330 -10.79 -27.76 20.03
CA ARG A 330 -12.21 -27.61 19.65
C ARG A 330 -12.41 -26.63 18.50
N PHE A 331 -11.46 -25.72 18.30
CA PHE A 331 -11.52 -24.66 17.29
C PHE A 331 -10.83 -25.02 15.98
N VAL A 332 -10.14 -26.16 15.90
CA VAL A 332 -9.56 -26.69 14.66
C VAL A 332 -10.62 -26.71 13.56
N PRO A 333 -10.34 -26.18 12.35
CA PRO A 333 -11.33 -26.08 11.28
C PRO A 333 -11.95 -27.43 10.93
N ARG A 334 -13.28 -27.46 10.84
CA ARG A 334 -14.05 -28.65 10.46
C ARG A 334 -15.10 -28.28 9.43
N ARG A 335 -15.38 -29.19 8.50
CA ARG A 335 -16.47 -29.02 7.54
C ARG A 335 -17.81 -28.87 8.29
N PRO A 336 -18.55 -27.78 8.08
CA PRO A 336 -19.90 -27.67 8.62
C PRO A 336 -20.84 -28.66 7.92
N ARG A 337 -21.76 -29.28 8.69
CA ARG A 337 -22.83 -30.10 8.14
C ARG A 337 -23.96 -29.21 7.63
N THR A 338 -23.78 -28.69 6.42
CA THR A 338 -24.71 -27.75 5.79
C THR A 338 -24.78 -28.00 4.28
N ALA A 339 -25.90 -27.66 3.66
CA ALA A 339 -26.02 -27.60 2.20
C ALA A 339 -25.75 -26.18 1.66
N ASN A 340 -25.51 -25.20 2.53
CA ASN A 340 -25.24 -23.83 2.12
C ASN A 340 -23.80 -23.69 1.62
N THR A 341 -23.66 -23.50 0.31
CA THR A 341 -22.36 -23.33 -0.36
C THR A 341 -21.55 -22.16 0.19
N GLY A 342 -22.17 -21.04 0.57
CA GLY A 342 -21.46 -19.90 1.16
C GLY A 342 -20.82 -20.24 2.51
N GLN A 343 -21.50 -21.04 3.34
CA GLN A 343 -20.93 -21.53 4.61
C GLN A 343 -19.79 -22.55 4.37
N LEU A 344 -19.90 -23.38 3.33
CA LEU A 344 -18.85 -24.32 2.93
C LEU A 344 -17.62 -23.59 2.40
N MET A 345 -17.81 -22.55 1.58
CA MET A 345 -16.74 -21.69 1.08
C MET A 345 -16.05 -20.91 2.20
N ARG A 346 -16.81 -20.35 3.16
CA ARG A 346 -16.21 -19.72 4.35
C ARG A 346 -15.38 -20.72 5.17
N ALA A 347 -15.89 -21.94 5.37
CA ALA A 347 -15.15 -22.98 6.08
C ALA A 347 -13.87 -23.40 5.33
N LEU A 348 -13.92 -23.44 4.00
CA LEU A 348 -12.75 -23.70 3.15
C LEU A 348 -11.73 -22.55 3.22
N CYS A 349 -12.17 -21.28 3.26
CA CYS A 349 -11.24 -20.16 3.49
C CYS A 349 -10.54 -20.30 4.85
N VAL A 350 -11.29 -20.55 5.92
CA VAL A 350 -10.70 -20.76 7.27
C VAL A 350 -9.71 -21.92 7.25
N LEU A 351 -10.05 -23.04 6.59
CA LEU A 351 -9.15 -24.18 6.43
C LEU A 351 -7.86 -23.77 5.71
N ALA A 352 -7.97 -23.12 4.55
CA ALA A 352 -6.83 -22.73 3.75
C ALA A 352 -5.87 -21.81 4.51
N THR A 353 -6.41 -20.80 5.20
CA THR A 353 -5.58 -19.90 6.01
C THR A 353 -4.99 -20.58 7.24
N TYR A 354 -5.70 -21.54 7.84
CA TYR A 354 -5.19 -22.31 8.96
C TYR A 354 -4.02 -23.23 8.54
N GLU A 355 -4.17 -23.96 7.43
CA GLU A 355 -3.12 -24.83 6.89
C GLU A 355 -1.91 -24.03 6.39
N ALA A 356 -2.11 -22.82 5.84
CA ALA A 356 -1.03 -21.93 5.44
C ALA A 356 -0.10 -21.53 6.60
N ALA A 357 -0.62 -21.51 7.84
CA ALA A 357 0.13 -21.20 9.05
C ALA A 357 0.63 -22.46 9.79
N ALA A 358 0.34 -23.66 9.26
CA ALA A 358 0.77 -24.91 9.87
C ALA A 358 2.19 -25.30 9.40
N PRO A 359 2.99 -25.92 10.28
CA PRO A 359 4.22 -26.61 9.89
C PRO A 359 3.96 -27.64 8.78
N SER A 360 4.94 -27.85 7.90
CA SER A 360 4.81 -28.74 6.75
C SER A 360 4.57 -30.23 7.09
N ASP A 361 4.80 -30.64 8.34
CA ASP A 361 4.59 -32.00 8.83
C ASP A 361 3.19 -32.24 9.40
N GLU A 362 2.37 -31.20 9.56
CA GLU A 362 1.00 -31.33 10.01
C GLU A 362 0.10 -31.89 8.89
N ALA A 363 -0.72 -32.89 9.23
CA ALA A 363 -1.60 -33.52 8.25
C ALA A 363 -2.72 -32.56 7.82
N SER A 364 -3.01 -32.51 6.51
CA SER A 364 -4.13 -31.72 5.98
C SER A 364 -5.47 -32.20 6.55
N LEU A 365 -6.35 -31.24 6.83
CA LEU A 365 -7.74 -31.46 7.27
C LEU A 365 -8.71 -31.47 6.08
N LEU A 366 -8.24 -31.18 4.87
CA LEU A 366 -9.02 -31.29 3.62
C LEU A 366 -9.70 -32.66 3.42
N PRO A 367 -9.14 -33.81 3.85
CA PRO A 367 -9.86 -35.10 3.79
C PRO A 367 -11.22 -35.11 4.50
N GLY A 368 -11.46 -34.20 5.45
CA GLY A 368 -12.78 -33.99 6.08
C GLY A 368 -13.83 -33.35 5.16
N TYR A 369 -13.40 -32.74 4.06
CA TYR A 369 -14.24 -32.06 3.08
C TYR A 369 -14.51 -32.88 1.82
N VAL A 370 -13.73 -33.94 1.60
CA VAL A 370 -13.68 -34.72 0.36
C VAL A 370 -14.45 -36.05 0.52
N PRO A 371 -15.18 -36.52 -0.51
CA PRO A 371 -15.86 -37.81 -0.48
C PRO A 371 -14.88 -39.00 -0.45
N ALA A 372 -15.38 -40.18 -0.05
CA ALA A 372 -14.56 -41.40 0.01
C ALA A 372 -13.88 -41.77 -1.33
N ARG A 373 -14.49 -41.41 -2.47
CA ARG A 373 -13.94 -41.64 -3.81
C ARG A 373 -12.70 -40.80 -4.15
N GLY A 374 -12.39 -39.78 -3.35
CA GLY A 374 -11.33 -38.81 -3.64
C GLY A 374 -11.82 -37.49 -4.23
N LEU A 375 -10.87 -36.61 -4.50
CA LEU A 375 -11.04 -35.26 -5.01
C LEU A 375 -10.57 -35.20 -6.47
N GLU A 376 -11.42 -34.70 -7.36
CA GLU A 376 -10.99 -34.40 -8.74
C GLU A 376 -10.22 -33.08 -8.75
N ARG A 377 -8.95 -33.10 -9.15
CA ARG A 377 -8.15 -31.89 -9.34
C ARG A 377 -7.97 -31.68 -10.83
N ILE A 378 -8.42 -30.52 -11.32
CA ILE A 378 -8.17 -30.08 -12.68
C ILE A 378 -7.15 -28.94 -12.62
N THR A 379 -6.04 -29.07 -13.33
CA THR A 379 -5.09 -27.98 -13.51
C THR A 379 -5.12 -27.55 -14.97
N ILE A 380 -5.35 -26.26 -15.20
CA ILE A 380 -5.36 -25.60 -16.51
C ILE A 380 -4.15 -24.69 -16.53
N THR A 381 -3.14 -25.05 -17.32
CA THR A 381 -1.95 -24.21 -17.54
C THR A 381 -2.17 -23.33 -18.76
N TYR A 382 -1.52 -22.16 -18.78
CA TYR A 382 -1.62 -21.23 -19.90
C TYR A 382 -0.24 -20.96 -20.50
N ASP A 383 -0.07 -21.27 -21.79
CA ASP A 383 1.12 -20.90 -22.56
C ASP A 383 0.72 -20.08 -23.79
N ARG A 384 1.01 -18.78 -23.73
CA ARG A 384 0.74 -17.82 -24.81
C ARG A 384 1.45 -18.18 -26.12
N LEU A 385 2.58 -18.86 -26.04
CA LEU A 385 3.39 -19.21 -27.21
C LEU A 385 3.04 -20.59 -27.77
N SER A 386 2.19 -21.35 -27.09
CA SER A 386 1.75 -22.64 -27.61
C SER A 386 0.90 -22.45 -28.86
N GLU A 387 1.24 -23.17 -29.92
CA GLU A 387 0.47 -23.26 -31.16
C GLU A 387 -0.18 -24.65 -31.31
N THR A 388 -0.02 -25.52 -30.31
CA THR A 388 -0.49 -26.89 -30.31
C THR A 388 -1.56 -27.10 -29.25
N ASP A 389 -2.71 -27.61 -29.67
CA ASP A 389 -3.80 -28.05 -28.81
C ASP A 389 -3.49 -29.46 -28.30
N ASP A 390 -2.72 -29.54 -27.21
CA ASP A 390 -2.16 -30.78 -26.68
C ASP A 390 -3.22 -31.68 -26.01
N ASP A 391 -4.33 -31.11 -25.54
CA ASP A 391 -5.41 -31.83 -24.87
C ASP A 391 -6.70 -31.97 -25.71
N GLY A 392 -6.76 -31.32 -26.87
CA GLY A 392 -7.84 -31.40 -27.85
C GLY A 392 -9.09 -30.61 -27.44
N ASP A 393 -8.95 -29.60 -26.58
CA ASP A 393 -10.06 -28.78 -26.09
C ASP A 393 -10.46 -27.64 -27.05
N GLY A 394 -9.68 -27.44 -28.11
CA GLY A 394 -9.88 -26.43 -29.14
C GLY A 394 -9.21 -25.08 -28.86
N ASP A 395 -8.43 -24.95 -27.78
CA ASP A 395 -7.60 -23.80 -27.45
C ASP A 395 -6.12 -24.19 -27.36
N PRO A 396 -5.28 -23.82 -28.34
CA PRO A 396 -3.87 -24.19 -28.35
C PRO A 396 -3.07 -23.55 -27.20
N HIS A 397 -3.61 -22.57 -26.49
CA HIS A 397 -2.91 -21.85 -25.42
C HIS A 397 -3.19 -22.40 -24.03
N THR A 398 -4.14 -23.32 -23.88
CA THR A 398 -4.45 -23.96 -22.59
C THR A 398 -4.14 -25.45 -22.62
N THR A 399 -3.85 -26.00 -21.45
CA THR A 399 -3.70 -27.45 -21.30
C THR A 399 -4.33 -27.90 -20.00
N HIS A 400 -5.27 -28.82 -20.10
CA HIS A 400 -6.07 -29.37 -19.02
C HIS A 400 -5.51 -30.72 -18.58
N THR A 401 -5.17 -30.80 -17.30
CA THR A 401 -4.79 -32.06 -16.65
C THR A 401 -5.80 -32.39 -15.56
N ALA A 402 -6.38 -33.60 -15.63
CA ALA A 402 -7.34 -34.08 -14.63
C ALA A 402 -6.75 -35.24 -13.84
N LEU A 403 -6.74 -35.12 -12.51
CA LEU A 403 -6.24 -36.12 -11.59
C LEU A 403 -7.29 -36.42 -10.51
N LEU A 404 -7.59 -37.70 -10.29
CA LEU A 404 -8.37 -38.13 -9.13
C LEU A 404 -7.43 -38.39 -7.95
N VAL A 405 -7.42 -37.48 -6.98
CA VAL A 405 -6.59 -37.55 -5.78
C VAL A 405 -7.30 -38.39 -4.71
N PRO A 406 -6.70 -39.47 -4.18
CA PRO A 406 -7.26 -40.26 -3.09
C PRO A 406 -7.60 -39.38 -1.88
N ARG A 407 -8.68 -39.71 -1.16
CA ARG A 407 -9.15 -38.89 -0.02
C ARG A 407 -8.07 -38.63 1.03
N GLY A 408 -7.23 -39.62 1.35
CA GLY A 408 -6.17 -39.50 2.35
C GLY A 408 -4.97 -38.68 1.90
N GLU A 409 -4.85 -38.41 0.61
CA GLU A 409 -3.77 -37.63 -0.01
C GLU A 409 -4.26 -36.25 -0.48
N ALA A 410 -5.54 -35.95 -0.27
CA ALA A 410 -6.12 -34.68 -0.68
C ALA A 410 -5.53 -33.55 0.17
N VAL A 411 -4.83 -32.65 -0.49
CA VAL A 411 -4.27 -31.41 0.07
C VAL A 411 -4.74 -30.21 -0.75
N LEU A 412 -4.74 -29.03 -0.15
CA LEU A 412 -5.04 -27.79 -0.87
C LEU A 412 -3.89 -27.48 -1.84
N PRO A 413 -4.18 -27.22 -3.13
CA PRO A 413 -3.15 -26.83 -4.09
C PRO A 413 -2.74 -25.37 -3.86
N GLU A 414 -1.46 -25.07 -4.06
CA GLU A 414 -0.93 -23.69 -4.12
C GLU A 414 -1.44 -22.82 -2.96
N VAL A 415 -1.28 -23.30 -1.72
CA VAL A 415 -1.95 -22.75 -0.52
C VAL A 415 -1.74 -21.23 -0.36
N GLU A 416 -0.55 -20.71 -0.66
CA GLU A 416 -0.24 -19.28 -0.57
C GLU A 416 -1.13 -18.46 -1.53
N ASP A 417 -1.18 -18.82 -2.81
CA ASP A 417 -2.03 -18.18 -3.81
C ASP A 417 -3.52 -18.39 -3.53
N LEU A 418 -3.88 -19.56 -3.01
CA LEU A 418 -5.25 -19.86 -2.62
C LEU A 418 -5.73 -18.93 -1.50
N VAL A 419 -4.90 -18.68 -0.49
CA VAL A 419 -5.24 -17.76 0.61
C VAL A 419 -5.44 -16.33 0.11
N GLN A 420 -4.64 -15.88 -0.87
CA GLN A 420 -4.85 -14.60 -1.53
C GLN A 420 -6.15 -14.59 -2.34
N ALA A 421 -6.38 -15.62 -3.16
CA ALA A 421 -7.58 -15.74 -3.98
C ALA A 421 -8.87 -15.78 -3.15
N MET A 422 -8.82 -16.37 -1.95
CA MET A 422 -9.96 -16.46 -1.03
C MET A 422 -10.48 -15.09 -0.55
N GLN A 423 -9.69 -14.03 -0.68
CA GLN A 423 -10.10 -12.65 -0.38
C GLN A 423 -10.99 -12.07 -1.49
N HIS A 424 -10.97 -12.67 -2.69
CA HIS A 424 -11.65 -12.18 -3.90
C HIS A 424 -12.54 -13.28 -4.51
N CYS A 425 -13.40 -13.89 -3.68
CA CYS A 425 -14.34 -14.91 -4.15
C CYS A 425 -15.69 -14.33 -4.58
N THR A 426 -16.20 -14.80 -5.72
CA THR A 426 -17.59 -14.68 -6.13
C THR A 426 -18.24 -16.06 -6.15
N GLY A 427 -19.01 -16.38 -5.11
CA GLY A 427 -19.63 -17.70 -4.96
C GLY A 427 -18.57 -18.79 -4.71
N THR A 428 -18.35 -19.65 -5.71
CA THR A 428 -17.38 -20.77 -5.64
C THR A 428 -16.15 -20.55 -6.52
N ILE A 429 -15.97 -19.33 -7.04
CA ILE A 429 -14.83 -18.93 -7.86
C ILE A 429 -14.04 -17.90 -7.07
N CYS A 430 -12.74 -18.10 -6.94
CA CYS A 430 -11.82 -17.24 -6.20
C CYS A 430 -10.64 -16.91 -7.09
N VAL A 431 -10.20 -15.65 -7.09
CA VAL A 431 -9.23 -15.16 -8.09
C VAL A 431 -8.07 -14.45 -7.38
N SER A 432 -6.84 -14.85 -7.70
CA SER A 432 -5.63 -14.10 -7.41
C SER A 432 -5.11 -13.40 -8.67
N GLU A 433 -3.97 -12.71 -8.56
CA GLU A 433 -3.31 -12.10 -9.71
C GLU A 433 -2.92 -13.14 -10.76
N SER A 434 -2.38 -14.28 -10.33
CA SER A 434 -1.83 -15.33 -11.19
C SER A 434 -2.81 -16.45 -11.51
N ARG A 435 -3.83 -16.68 -10.68
CA ARG A 435 -4.62 -17.92 -10.70
C ARG A 435 -6.10 -17.70 -10.43
N GLU A 436 -6.91 -18.61 -10.96
CA GLU A 436 -8.33 -18.75 -10.65
C GLU A 436 -8.58 -20.15 -10.06
N PHE A 437 -9.32 -20.20 -8.95
CA PHE A 437 -9.72 -21.42 -8.26
C PHE A 437 -11.24 -21.58 -8.35
N ARG A 438 -11.72 -22.74 -8.82
CA ARG A 438 -13.14 -23.10 -8.83
C ARG A 438 -13.42 -24.32 -7.96
N PHE A 439 -14.42 -24.20 -7.09
CA PHE A 439 -14.77 -25.25 -6.13
C PHE A 439 -16.14 -25.87 -6.46
N VAL A 440 -16.17 -27.18 -6.69
CA VAL A 440 -17.43 -27.88 -7.01
C VAL A 440 -17.90 -28.70 -5.82
N TRP A 441 -18.97 -28.23 -5.21
CA TRP A 441 -19.66 -28.89 -4.11
C TRP A 441 -20.84 -29.72 -4.64
N ARG A 442 -20.92 -31.01 -4.26
CA ARG A 442 -22.01 -31.90 -4.68
C ARG A 442 -22.56 -32.70 -3.51
N PRO A 443 -23.86 -33.06 -3.53
CA PRO A 443 -24.44 -33.99 -2.57
C PRO A 443 -23.90 -35.40 -2.81
N VAL A 444 -23.31 -36.01 -1.78
CA VAL A 444 -22.80 -37.38 -1.75
C VAL A 444 -23.22 -38.00 -0.43
N GLY A 445 -24.00 -39.08 -0.48
CA GLY A 445 -24.43 -39.80 0.72
C GLY A 445 -25.25 -38.94 1.71
N GLY A 446 -25.99 -37.95 1.23
CA GLY A 446 -26.79 -37.04 2.07
C GLY A 446 -26.03 -35.83 2.62
N GLU A 447 -24.73 -35.70 2.34
CA GLU A 447 -23.92 -34.54 2.72
C GLU A 447 -23.42 -33.79 1.49
N VAL A 448 -23.22 -32.47 1.58
CA VAL A 448 -22.56 -31.71 0.51
C VAL A 448 -21.05 -31.70 0.77
N LEU A 449 -20.29 -32.22 -0.19
CA LEU A 449 -18.83 -32.42 -0.12
C LEU A 449 -18.12 -31.77 -1.31
N LEU A 450 -16.83 -31.44 -1.12
CA LEU A 450 -15.97 -30.90 -2.16
C LEU A 450 -15.56 -32.04 -3.09
N THR A 451 -16.07 -32.01 -4.31
CA THR A 451 -15.85 -33.08 -5.29
C THR A 451 -14.81 -32.75 -6.34
N ARG A 452 -14.57 -31.45 -6.57
CA ARG A 452 -13.57 -30.97 -7.53
C ARG A 452 -12.98 -29.63 -7.11
N ILE A 453 -11.69 -29.46 -7.34
CA ILE A 453 -11.00 -28.16 -7.39
C ILE A 453 -10.45 -28.01 -8.81
N GLU A 454 -10.79 -26.91 -9.46
CA GLU A 454 -10.17 -26.50 -10.73
C GLU A 454 -9.23 -25.33 -10.44
N LEU A 455 -7.99 -25.44 -10.89
CA LEU A 455 -6.94 -24.43 -10.79
C LEU A 455 -6.59 -23.99 -12.21
N ALA A 456 -6.78 -22.73 -12.53
CA ALA A 456 -6.43 -22.17 -13.83
C ALA A 456 -5.38 -21.08 -13.69
N GLU A 457 -4.30 -21.17 -14.46
CA GLU A 457 -3.35 -20.08 -14.63
C GLU A 457 -4.01 -18.95 -15.42
N ARG A 458 -3.80 -17.72 -14.98
CA ARG A 458 -4.30 -16.53 -15.66
C ARG A 458 -3.23 -15.99 -16.60
N PRO A 459 -3.60 -15.53 -17.79
CA PRO A 459 -2.68 -14.85 -18.68
C PRO A 459 -2.17 -13.57 -18.01
N ASP A 460 -0.87 -13.28 -18.18
CA ASP A 460 -0.29 -12.00 -17.77
C ASP A 460 -1.07 -10.84 -18.40
N CYS A 461 -1.47 -9.86 -17.59
CA CYS A 461 -2.06 -8.62 -18.10
C CYS A 461 -1.02 -7.91 -18.99
N PRO A 462 -1.30 -7.65 -20.28
CA PRO A 462 -0.30 -7.12 -21.18
C PRO A 462 0.19 -5.73 -20.70
N PRO A 463 1.51 -5.49 -20.64
CA PRO A 463 2.06 -4.15 -20.47
C PRO A 463 1.84 -3.40 -21.78
N ASP A 464 0.86 -2.50 -21.82
CA ASP A 464 0.58 -1.62 -22.95
C ASP A 464 0.24 -2.30 -24.30
N LYS A 465 -1.04 -2.26 -24.64
CA LYS A 465 -1.56 -1.65 -25.87
C LYS A 465 -3.08 -1.83 -25.88
N THR A 466 -3.80 -0.71 -25.87
CA THR A 466 -5.21 -0.58 -26.27
C THR A 466 -6.13 -1.69 -25.74
N ALA A 467 -6.75 -1.42 -24.59
CA ALA A 467 -7.89 -2.14 -24.02
C ALA A 467 -8.58 -3.13 -24.98
N SER A 468 -8.15 -4.40 -24.94
CA SER A 468 -9.08 -5.50 -25.11
C SER A 468 -9.41 -6.00 -23.72
N PRO A 469 -10.70 -6.15 -23.36
CA PRO A 469 -11.06 -6.75 -22.09
C PRO A 469 -10.49 -8.16 -22.05
N CYS A 470 -9.86 -8.55 -20.93
CA CYS A 470 -9.71 -9.95 -20.60
C CYS A 470 -11.11 -10.56 -20.63
N LEU A 471 -11.42 -11.33 -21.67
CA LEU A 471 -12.67 -12.06 -21.73
C LEU A 471 -12.66 -13.04 -20.55
N PRO A 472 -13.74 -13.13 -19.76
CA PRO A 472 -13.87 -14.22 -18.80
C PRO A 472 -13.75 -15.54 -19.56
N LEU A 473 -12.92 -16.47 -19.05
CA LEU A 473 -12.91 -17.85 -19.52
C LEU A 473 -14.35 -18.36 -19.48
N GLN A 474 -14.94 -18.59 -20.66
CA GLN A 474 -16.33 -19.00 -20.73
C GLN A 474 -16.48 -20.40 -20.13
N PRO A 475 -17.55 -20.66 -19.35
CA PRO A 475 -17.83 -22.00 -18.87
C PRO A 475 -18.24 -22.88 -20.06
N MET A 476 -17.33 -23.75 -20.52
CA MET A 476 -17.66 -24.83 -21.44
C MET A 476 -18.58 -25.82 -20.72
N GLN A 477 -19.87 -25.81 -21.07
CA GLN A 477 -20.80 -26.87 -20.71
C GLN A 477 -20.45 -28.12 -21.51
N GLY A 478 -19.49 -28.90 -21.03
CA GLY A 478 -19.17 -30.21 -21.58
C GLY A 478 -20.37 -31.15 -21.45
N ARG A 479 -21.11 -31.32 -22.54
CA ARG A 479 -22.10 -32.40 -22.71
C ARG A 479 -21.32 -33.71 -22.80
N VAL A 480 -21.34 -34.49 -21.71
CA VAL A 480 -20.92 -35.89 -21.76
C VAL A 480 -21.99 -36.64 -22.56
N GLU A 481 -21.73 -36.89 -23.85
CA GLU A 481 -22.50 -37.86 -24.62
C GLU A 481 -22.19 -39.25 -24.09
N VAL A 482 -23.17 -39.84 -23.41
CA VAL A 482 -23.15 -41.26 -23.03
C VAL A 482 -23.44 -42.07 -24.30
N PRO A 483 -22.53 -42.96 -24.75
CA PRO A 483 -22.82 -43.80 -25.90
C PRO A 483 -23.93 -44.81 -25.56
N PRO A 484 -24.83 -45.12 -26.52
CA PRO A 484 -25.93 -46.02 -26.27
C PRO A 484 -25.42 -47.43 -25.96
N SER A 485 -25.90 -47.98 -24.84
CA SER A 485 -25.67 -49.36 -24.45
C SER A 485 -26.28 -50.29 -25.51
N LYS A 486 -25.49 -51.28 -25.96
CA LYS A 486 -26.03 -52.45 -26.65
C LYS A 486 -26.63 -53.44 -25.66
#